data_AF-A0A2M7V563-F1
#
_entry.id   AF-A0A2M7V563-F1
#
_cell.length_a   1.000
_cell.length_b   1.000
_cell.length_c   1.000
_cell.angle_alpha   90.00
_cell.angle_beta   90.00
_cell.angle_gamma   90.00
#
_symmetry.space_group_name_H-M   'P 1'
#
loop_
_entity.id
_entity.type
_entity.pdbx_description
1 polymer ?
#
loop_
_entity_poly.entity_id
_entity_poly.type
_entity_poly.pdbx_seq_one_letter_code
_entity_poly.pdbx_strand_id
1 'polypeptide(L)'
;MNTTWIIVIIFFVGAIFVYTRFKKTKLVSNFPFTEGETSIFEEKPSHLAHKQYSLVGAKTNRNYHILMRPLVKITNKKRIIFAQTYKKDAIVYSVFSMNDLTETEVAAWKDLGYTFATLPSGGVTATTGGKKAQYEITFAATMQGNIAAITRGAEFIMQVYTNDIAGYEKALGIKIPVS
;
A
#
# COMPACT_ATOMS: atom_id res chain seq x y z
N MET A 1 46.48 1.83 -25.91
CA MET A 1 45.06 2.12 -25.65
C MET A 1 44.96 3.58 -25.25
N ASN A 2 44.31 4.42 -26.07
CA ASN A 2 44.31 5.88 -25.85
C ASN A 2 43.37 6.24 -24.68
N THR A 3 43.78 7.17 -23.81
CA THR A 3 43.07 7.51 -22.55
C THR A 3 41.61 7.90 -22.80
N THR A 4 41.33 8.51 -23.95
CA THR A 4 39.98 8.84 -24.43
C THR A 4 39.07 7.62 -24.55
N TRP A 5 39.59 6.49 -25.02
CA TRP A 5 38.80 5.26 -25.17
C TRP A 5 38.45 4.61 -23.82
N ILE A 6 39.32 4.75 -22.82
CA ILE A 6 39.08 4.24 -21.47
C ILE A 6 37.91 5.00 -20.82
N ILE A 7 37.88 6.33 -20.98
CA ILE A 7 36.80 7.18 -20.45
C ILE A 7 35.45 6.84 -21.11
N VAL A 8 35.45 6.62 -22.43
CA VAL A 8 34.25 6.23 -23.18
C VAL A 8 33.71 4.88 -22.67
N ILE A 9 34.57 3.88 -22.47
CA ILE A 9 34.16 2.57 -21.94
C ILE A 9 33.55 2.71 -20.55
N ILE A 10 34.16 3.48 -19.64
CA ILE A 10 33.63 3.70 -18.29
C ILE A 10 32.27 4.41 -18.34
N PHE A 11 32.11 5.40 -19.22
CA PHE A 11 30.84 6.11 -19.40
C PHE A 11 29.75 5.18 -19.95
N PHE A 12 30.08 4.32 -20.92
CA PHE A 12 29.13 3.33 -21.45
C PHE A 12 28.78 2.26 -20.41
N VAL A 13 29.72 1.76 -19.62
CA VAL A 13 29.44 0.82 -18.53
C VAL A 13 28.58 1.47 -17.44
N GLY A 14 28.87 2.72 -17.06
CA GLY A 14 28.05 3.50 -16.13
C GLY A 14 26.65 3.75 -16.68
N ALA A 15 26.52 4.13 -17.95
CA ALA A 15 25.24 4.33 -18.62
C ALA A 15 24.46 3.02 -18.75
N ILE A 16 25.11 1.88 -19.03
CA ILE A 16 24.48 0.55 -19.06
C ILE A 16 24.06 0.14 -17.63
N PHE A 17 24.86 0.42 -16.61
CA PHE A 17 24.51 0.13 -15.21
C PHE A 17 23.31 0.97 -14.74
N VAL A 18 23.31 2.27 -15.04
CA VAL A 18 22.16 3.17 -14.78
C VAL A 18 20.95 2.69 -15.58
N TYR A 19 21.10 2.42 -16.87
CA TYR A 19 20.02 1.96 -17.74
C TYR A 19 19.47 0.60 -17.34
N THR A 20 20.29 -0.35 -16.90
CA THR A 20 19.83 -1.65 -16.38
C THR A 20 19.15 -1.53 -15.02
N ARG A 21 19.59 -0.60 -14.16
CA ARG A 21 18.87 -0.23 -12.93
C ARG A 21 17.49 0.39 -13.26
N PHE A 22 17.41 1.23 -14.29
CA PHE A 22 16.16 1.84 -14.77
C PHE A 22 15.29 0.91 -15.65
N LYS A 23 15.82 -0.16 -16.24
CA LYS A 23 15.04 -1.16 -17.00
C LYS A 23 14.45 -2.25 -16.11
N LYS A 24 15.04 -2.48 -14.92
CA LYS A 24 14.45 -3.34 -13.89
C LYS A 24 13.28 -2.69 -13.17
N THR A 25 13.07 -1.38 -13.31
CA THR A 25 11.81 -0.70 -12.94
C THR A 25 10.76 -0.83 -14.06
N LYS A 26 10.64 -2.02 -14.65
CA LYS A 26 9.42 -2.42 -15.36
C LYS A 26 8.36 -2.73 -14.31
N LEU A 27 7.58 -1.73 -13.92
CA LEU A 27 6.19 -1.87 -13.48
C LEU A 27 5.86 -3.09 -12.60
N VAL A 28 6.75 -3.37 -11.65
CA VAL A 28 6.38 -3.95 -10.36
C VAL A 28 6.26 -2.70 -9.50
N SER A 29 5.07 -2.44 -8.95
CA SER A 29 4.73 -1.36 -8.01
C SER A 29 5.92 -0.48 -7.60
N ASN A 30 5.85 0.85 -7.80
CA ASN A 30 6.78 1.84 -7.20
C ASN A 30 6.63 1.92 -5.66
N PHE A 31 6.44 0.78 -5.04
CA PHE A 31 6.48 0.59 -3.64
C PHE A 31 7.92 0.25 -3.28
N PRO A 32 8.56 1.00 -2.37
CA PRO A 32 9.89 0.68 -1.89
C PRO A 32 9.75 -0.54 -0.97
N PHE A 33 9.64 -1.72 -1.57
CA PHE A 33 9.91 -2.93 -0.85
C PHE A 33 11.33 -2.81 -0.32
N THR A 34 11.43 -2.79 1.01
CA THR A 34 12.72 -2.82 1.67
C THR A 34 13.45 -4.09 1.27
N GLU A 35 14.77 -4.09 1.35
CA GLU A 35 15.56 -5.27 0.97
C GLU A 35 15.07 -6.52 1.73
N GLY A 36 14.83 -7.61 0.98
CA GLY A 36 14.28 -8.87 1.51
C GLY A 36 12.77 -8.91 1.72
N GLU A 37 12.03 -7.84 1.38
CA GLU A 37 10.58 -7.82 1.51
C GLU A 37 9.89 -8.47 0.31
N THR A 38 9.00 -9.43 0.59
CA THR A 38 8.30 -10.22 -0.42
C THR A 38 6.81 -10.31 -0.11
N SER A 39 6.00 -10.47 -1.15
CA SER A 39 4.56 -10.72 -1.02
C SER A 39 4.33 -12.16 -0.54
N ILE A 40 3.65 -12.32 0.59
CA ILE A 40 3.29 -13.63 1.16
C ILE A 40 1.80 -13.97 0.96
N PHE A 41 1.00 -12.96 0.62
CA PHE A 41 -0.41 -13.11 0.29
C PHE A 41 -0.79 -12.06 -0.75
N GLU A 42 -1.63 -12.47 -1.70
CA GLU A 42 -2.18 -11.62 -2.74
C GLU A 42 -3.63 -12.03 -2.98
N GLU A 43 -4.53 -11.06 -2.98
CA GLU A 43 -5.94 -11.27 -3.27
C GLU A 43 -6.45 -10.20 -4.24
N LYS A 44 -7.40 -10.59 -5.09
CA LYS A 44 -8.25 -9.69 -5.88
C LYS A 44 -9.64 -9.73 -5.27
N PRO A 45 -9.93 -8.92 -4.23
CA PRO A 45 -11.20 -8.98 -3.54
C PRO A 45 -12.36 -8.60 -4.46
N SER A 46 -13.59 -8.96 -4.09
CA SER A 46 -14.79 -8.59 -4.87
C SER A 46 -14.97 -7.07 -4.96
N HIS A 47 -14.55 -6.36 -3.92
CA HIS A 47 -14.69 -4.93 -3.80
C HIS A 47 -13.65 -4.37 -2.83
N LEU A 48 -13.12 -3.19 -3.15
CA LEU A 48 -12.26 -2.40 -2.28
C LEU A 48 -12.76 -0.97 -2.33
N ALA A 49 -13.08 -0.44 -1.15
CA ALA A 49 -13.47 0.94 -0.98
C ALA A 49 -12.48 1.63 -0.05
N HIS A 50 -12.07 2.84 -0.41
CA HIS A 50 -11.32 3.70 0.50
C HIS A 50 -12.18 4.89 0.93
N LYS A 51 -12.00 5.31 2.17
CA LYS A 51 -12.66 6.49 2.71
C LYS A 51 -11.60 7.52 3.04
N GLN A 52 -11.39 8.46 2.13
CA GLN A 52 -10.53 9.60 2.38
C GLN A 52 -11.39 10.74 2.94
N TYR A 53 -10.99 11.30 4.08
CA TYR A 53 -11.63 12.52 4.60
C TYR A 53 -11.38 13.67 3.60
N SER A 54 -12.41 14.47 3.31
CA SER A 54 -12.29 15.60 2.39
C SER A 54 -11.18 16.54 2.86
N LEU A 55 -10.18 16.77 2.01
CA LEU A 55 -9.08 17.70 2.27
C LEU A 55 -9.54 19.17 2.28
N VAL A 56 -10.78 19.45 1.84
CA VAL A 56 -11.29 20.82 1.69
C VAL A 56 -12.71 20.93 2.26
N GLY A 57 -12.85 21.76 3.29
CA GLY A 57 -14.13 22.22 3.86
C GLY A 57 -14.79 21.25 4.86
N ALA A 58 -15.67 21.80 5.70
CA ALA A 58 -16.51 21.07 6.68
C ALA A 58 -17.61 20.22 6.03
N LYS A 59 -17.35 19.63 4.85
CA LYS A 59 -18.28 18.69 4.23
C LYS A 59 -18.03 17.30 4.81
N THR A 60 -18.95 16.86 5.66
CA THR A 60 -19.09 15.51 6.22
C THR A 60 -19.35 14.41 5.18
N ASN A 61 -19.29 14.74 3.88
CA ASN A 61 -19.62 13.80 2.82
C ASN A 61 -18.43 12.88 2.56
N ARG A 62 -18.50 11.71 3.18
CA ARG A 62 -17.54 10.62 3.09
C ARG A 62 -17.70 9.94 1.73
N ASN A 63 -17.16 10.54 0.68
CA ASN A 63 -17.20 9.91 -0.65
C ASN A 63 -16.25 8.72 -0.64
N TYR A 64 -16.83 7.51 -0.64
CA TYR A 64 -16.10 6.28 -0.86
C TYR A 64 -15.66 6.24 -2.33
N HIS A 65 -14.37 6.21 -2.61
CA HIS A 65 -13.95 5.78 -3.95
C HIS A 65 -13.88 4.27 -4.00
N ILE A 66 -14.54 3.74 -5.02
CA ILE A 66 -14.59 2.34 -5.35
C ILE A 66 -13.48 2.05 -6.35
N LEU A 67 -12.61 1.08 -6.05
CA LEU A 67 -11.55 0.68 -6.96
C LEU A 67 -12.06 -0.38 -7.93
N MET A 68 -11.99 -0.13 -9.24
CA MET A 68 -12.64 -0.96 -10.27
C MET A 68 -11.94 -2.30 -10.55
N ARG A 69 -10.74 -2.55 -9.98
CA ARG A 69 -9.96 -3.80 -10.08
C ARG A 69 -9.04 -3.93 -8.87
N PRO A 70 -9.59 -4.23 -7.71
CA PRO A 70 -8.84 -4.15 -6.48
C PRO A 70 -7.78 -5.24 -6.39
N LEU A 71 -6.69 -4.91 -5.71
CA LEU A 71 -5.58 -5.78 -5.41
C LEU A 71 -5.15 -5.50 -3.99
N VAL A 72 -5.12 -6.55 -3.18
CA VAL A 72 -4.58 -6.51 -1.82
C VAL A 72 -3.35 -7.38 -1.77
N LYS A 73 -2.26 -6.85 -1.20
CA LYS A 73 -1.03 -7.62 -0.96
C LYS A 73 -0.61 -7.51 0.49
N ILE A 74 -0.18 -8.61 1.07
CA ILE A 74 0.44 -8.63 2.40
C ILE A 74 1.87 -9.12 2.26
N THR A 75 2.80 -8.41 2.89
CA THR A 75 4.23 -8.73 2.84
C THR A 75 4.69 -9.50 4.07
N ASN A 76 5.84 -10.19 3.96
CA ASN A 76 6.52 -10.82 5.09
C ASN A 76 6.91 -9.85 6.22
N LYS A 77 6.91 -8.54 5.96
CA LYS A 77 7.08 -7.48 6.98
C LYS A 77 5.77 -6.97 7.56
N LYS A 78 4.66 -7.69 7.37
CA LYS A 78 3.31 -7.37 7.83
C LYS A 78 2.80 -6.01 7.34
N ARG A 79 3.12 -5.66 6.09
CA ARG A 79 2.56 -4.49 5.41
C ARG A 79 1.39 -4.92 4.54
N ILE A 80 0.32 -4.14 4.55
CA ILE A 80 -0.92 -4.37 3.82
C ILE A 80 -1.04 -3.29 2.77
N ILE A 81 -0.97 -3.69 1.51
CA ILE A 81 -0.95 -2.80 0.35
C ILE A 81 -2.29 -2.89 -0.36
N PHE A 82 -2.93 -1.74 -0.51
CA PHE A 82 -4.19 -1.59 -1.21
C PHE A 82 -3.96 -0.88 -2.53
N ALA A 83 -4.26 -1.56 -3.62
CA ALA A 83 -3.99 -1.10 -4.97
C ALA A 83 -5.16 -1.37 -5.93
N GLN A 84 -5.11 -0.71 -7.09
CA GLN A 84 -5.94 -1.03 -8.24
C GLN A 84 -5.05 -1.46 -9.40
N THR A 85 -5.38 -2.58 -10.03
CA THR A 85 -4.72 -3.00 -11.27
C THR A 85 -5.17 -2.10 -12.41
N TYR A 86 -4.23 -1.48 -13.12
CA TYR A 86 -4.47 -0.64 -14.29
C TYR A 86 -3.53 -1.05 -15.43
N LYS A 87 -4.10 -1.59 -16.52
CA LYS A 87 -3.34 -2.17 -17.65
C LYS A 87 -2.35 -3.25 -17.18
N LYS A 88 -1.05 -3.03 -17.32
CA LYS A 88 0.02 -3.95 -16.87
C LYS A 88 0.57 -3.59 -15.47
N ASP A 89 -0.02 -2.58 -14.85
CA ASP A 89 0.54 -1.88 -13.69
C ASP A 89 -0.43 -1.92 -12.51
N ALA A 90 0.02 -1.50 -11.34
CA ALA A 90 -0.82 -1.33 -10.16
C ALA A 90 -0.64 0.08 -9.60
N ILE A 91 -1.76 0.77 -9.36
CA ILE A 91 -1.81 2.06 -8.70
C ILE A 91 -2.05 1.80 -7.22
N VAL A 92 -1.06 2.12 -6.37
CA VAL A 92 -1.17 1.98 -4.92
C VAL A 92 -1.91 3.19 -4.35
N TYR A 93 -2.98 2.93 -3.59
CA TYR A 93 -3.78 3.98 -2.94
C TYR A 93 -3.37 4.19 -1.50
N SER A 94 -3.01 3.10 -0.83
CA SER A 94 -2.62 3.17 0.58
C SER A 94 -1.91 1.95 1.06
N VAL A 95 -1.12 2.14 2.11
CA VAL A 95 -0.48 1.06 2.83
C VAL A 95 -0.66 1.21 4.32
N PHE A 96 -0.97 0.10 4.97
CA PHE A 96 -0.83 -0.02 6.40
C PHE A 96 0.36 -0.88 6.78
N SER A 97 1.01 -0.53 7.87
CA SER A 97 1.98 -1.40 8.54
C SER A 97 1.39 -1.88 9.85
N MET A 98 1.49 -3.18 10.14
CA MET A 98 1.18 -3.68 11.48
C MET A 98 2.24 -3.36 12.52
N ASN A 99 3.47 -3.08 12.07
CA ASN A 99 4.58 -2.72 12.93
C ASN A 99 4.80 -1.22 12.87
N ASP A 100 5.27 -0.63 13.97
CA ASP A 100 5.75 0.74 13.94
C ASP A 100 6.86 0.89 12.90
N LEU A 101 6.76 1.94 12.09
CA LEU A 101 7.80 2.28 11.14
C LEU A 101 8.90 3.08 11.82
N THR A 102 10.14 2.84 11.39
CA THR A 102 11.28 3.69 11.77
C THR A 102 11.14 5.08 11.15
N GLU A 103 11.79 6.10 11.73
CA GLU A 103 11.76 7.47 11.19
C GLU A 103 12.24 7.54 9.73
N THR A 104 13.25 6.75 9.40
CA THR A 104 13.79 6.63 8.03
C THR A 104 12.75 6.06 7.06
N GLU A 105 11.98 5.06 7.49
CA GLU A 105 10.88 4.52 6.68
C GLU A 105 9.77 5.55 6.56
N VAL A 106 9.36 6.22 7.64
CA VAL A 106 8.34 7.27 7.56
C VAL A 106 8.75 8.38 6.57
N ALA A 107 10.01 8.82 6.59
CA ALA A 107 10.53 9.85 5.69
C ALA A 107 10.55 9.39 4.22
N ALA A 108 11.09 8.21 3.94
CA ALA A 108 11.17 7.69 2.58
C ALA A 108 9.79 7.52 1.92
N TRP A 109 8.75 7.32 2.71
CA TRP A 109 7.39 7.07 2.23
C TRP A 109 6.59 8.36 2.06
N LYS A 110 6.85 9.34 2.92
CA LYS A 110 6.38 10.71 2.75
C LYS A 110 6.80 11.28 1.39
N ASP A 111 8.05 11.04 0.99
CA ASP A 111 8.60 11.54 -0.28
C ASP A 111 7.96 10.89 -1.52
N LEU A 112 7.37 9.70 -1.36
CA LEU A 112 6.70 8.98 -2.45
C LEU A 112 5.22 9.35 -2.61
N GLY A 113 4.67 10.17 -1.70
CA GLY A 113 3.29 10.67 -1.80
C GLY A 113 2.21 9.61 -1.55
N TYR A 114 2.53 8.50 -0.87
CA TYR A 114 1.57 7.46 -0.52
C TYR A 114 0.88 7.74 0.82
N THR A 115 -0.41 7.38 0.92
CA THR A 115 -1.14 7.39 2.20
C THR A 115 -0.67 6.21 3.05
N PHE A 116 0.02 6.48 4.15
CA PHE A 116 0.57 5.48 5.06
C PHE A 116 0.06 5.65 6.50
N ALA A 117 -0.19 4.53 7.17
CA ALA A 117 -0.50 4.50 8.60
C ALA A 117 0.01 3.22 9.27
N THR A 118 0.44 3.31 10.53
CA THR A 118 0.57 2.12 11.38
C THR A 118 -0.81 1.72 11.87
N LEU A 119 -1.19 0.46 11.68
CA LEU A 119 -2.42 -0.11 12.23
C LEU A 119 -2.30 -0.24 13.75
N PRO A 120 -3.18 0.40 14.53
CA PRO A 120 -3.23 0.15 15.96
C PRO A 120 -3.70 -1.28 16.25
N SER A 121 -3.41 -1.78 17.45
CA SER A 121 -4.03 -3.01 17.95
C SER A 121 -5.57 -2.86 17.93
N GLY A 122 -6.27 -3.82 17.31
CA GLY A 122 -7.71 -3.74 17.10
C GLY A 122 -8.16 -2.86 15.93
N GLY A 123 -7.23 -2.28 15.16
CA GLY A 123 -7.53 -1.51 13.94
C GLY A 123 -7.99 -2.36 12.75
N VAL A 124 -8.16 -3.68 12.93
CA VAL A 124 -8.69 -4.61 11.92
C VAL A 124 -9.89 -5.34 12.50
N THR A 125 -11.05 -5.18 11.88
CA THR A 125 -12.30 -5.85 12.26
C THR A 125 -12.99 -6.41 11.02
N ALA A 126 -13.91 -7.35 11.18
CA ALA A 126 -14.72 -7.85 10.09
C ALA A 126 -16.19 -7.95 10.49
N THR A 127 -17.08 -7.73 9.52
CA THR A 127 -18.52 -8.04 9.66
C THR A 127 -18.88 -9.18 8.72
N THR A 128 -19.77 -10.06 9.18
CA THR A 128 -20.35 -11.13 8.35
C THR A 128 -21.62 -10.67 7.62
N GLY A 129 -21.93 -11.33 6.50
CA GLY A 129 -23.18 -11.07 5.76
C GLY A 129 -23.10 -9.85 4.83
N GLY A 130 -21.91 -9.54 4.31
CA GLY A 130 -21.72 -8.45 3.37
C GLY A 130 -22.55 -8.64 2.09
N LYS A 131 -23.08 -7.53 1.54
CA LYS A 131 -23.89 -7.56 0.30
C LYS A 131 -23.11 -8.02 -0.94
N LYS A 132 -21.77 -7.98 -0.90
CA LYS A 132 -20.87 -8.24 -2.05
C LYS A 132 -19.95 -9.46 -1.86
N ALA A 133 -19.70 -9.84 -0.62
CA ALA A 133 -18.88 -10.98 -0.21
C ALA A 133 -19.29 -11.43 1.19
N GLN A 134 -18.87 -12.62 1.60
CA GLN A 134 -19.19 -13.16 2.91
C GLN A 134 -18.71 -12.26 4.06
N TYR A 135 -17.55 -11.62 3.89
CA TYR A 135 -16.94 -10.76 4.89
C TYR A 135 -16.66 -9.36 4.34
N GLU A 136 -16.85 -8.34 5.18
CA GLU A 136 -16.34 -6.99 5.00
C GLU A 136 -15.27 -6.72 6.07
N ILE A 137 -14.00 -6.76 5.68
CA ILE A 137 -12.87 -6.45 6.56
C ILE A 137 -12.62 -4.95 6.53
N THR A 138 -12.65 -4.31 7.67
CA THR A 138 -12.35 -2.89 7.85
C THR A 138 -10.97 -2.73 8.49
N PHE A 139 -10.10 -1.98 7.83
CA PHE A 139 -8.80 -1.54 8.32
C PHE A 139 -8.90 -0.06 8.64
N ALA A 140 -8.71 0.31 9.91
CA ALA A 140 -8.78 1.67 10.40
C ALA A 140 -7.49 2.03 11.15
N ALA A 141 -6.86 3.13 10.74
CA ALA A 141 -5.68 3.64 11.43
C ALA A 141 -5.64 5.16 11.41
N THR A 142 -4.68 5.72 12.15
CA THR A 142 -4.40 7.15 12.11
C THR A 142 -3.27 7.43 11.12
N MET A 143 -3.50 8.31 10.14
CA MET A 143 -2.49 8.73 9.17
C MET A 143 -1.30 9.39 9.88
N GLN A 144 -0.09 9.02 9.47
CA GLN A 144 1.14 9.68 9.94
C GLN A 144 1.57 10.75 8.92
N GLY A 145 1.79 12.00 9.37
CA GLY A 145 2.38 13.08 8.55
C GLY A 145 1.42 14.15 7.97
N ASN A 146 1.88 14.87 6.92
CA ASN A 146 1.27 16.10 6.36
C ASN A 146 -0.21 15.98 5.95
N ILE A 147 -0.75 14.78 5.74
CA ILE A 147 -2.16 14.58 5.36
C ILE A 147 -3.08 14.87 6.57
N ALA A 148 -2.66 14.48 7.79
CA ALA A 148 -3.38 14.78 9.02
C ALA A 148 -3.48 16.29 9.30
N ALA A 149 -2.48 17.06 8.86
CA ALA A 149 -2.45 18.52 8.99
C ALA A 149 -3.51 19.22 8.10
N ILE A 150 -3.94 18.57 7.00
CA ILE A 150 -4.92 19.13 6.06
C ILE A 150 -6.35 18.68 6.39
N THR A 151 -6.55 17.44 6.84
CA THR A 151 -7.89 16.86 7.01
C THR A 151 -8.58 17.14 8.35
N ARG A 152 -7.89 17.68 9.37
CA ARG A 152 -8.40 17.92 10.76
C ARG A 152 -9.05 16.71 11.46
N GLY A 153 -8.97 15.54 10.84
CA GLY A 153 -9.39 14.24 11.31
C GLY A 153 -8.46 13.22 10.67
N ALA A 154 -7.76 12.45 11.51
CA ALA A 154 -6.58 11.71 11.10
C ALA A 154 -6.88 10.23 10.81
N GLU A 155 -8.15 9.82 10.76
CA GLU A 155 -8.48 8.42 10.49
C GLU A 155 -8.39 8.08 9.00
N PHE A 156 -7.92 6.89 8.70
CA PHE A 156 -7.83 6.34 7.36
C PHE A 156 -8.44 4.96 7.36
N ILE A 157 -9.48 4.77 6.53
CA ILE A 157 -10.28 3.54 6.52
C ILE A 157 -10.25 2.89 5.14
N MET A 158 -9.85 1.63 5.10
CA MET A 158 -9.97 0.75 3.93
C MET A 158 -10.95 -0.38 4.24
N GLN A 159 -11.87 -0.64 3.32
CA GLN A 159 -12.87 -1.70 3.44
C GLN A 159 -12.69 -2.70 2.30
N VAL A 160 -12.42 -3.96 2.67
CA VAL A 160 -12.21 -5.08 1.77
C VAL A 160 -13.38 -6.04 1.85
N TYR A 161 -13.99 -6.34 0.72
CA TYR A 161 -15.05 -7.35 0.64
C TYR A 161 -14.46 -8.66 0.10
N THR A 162 -14.29 -9.65 0.97
CA THR A 162 -13.58 -10.89 0.70
C THR A 162 -14.35 -12.12 1.18
N ASN A 163 -14.04 -13.27 0.59
CA ASN A 163 -14.48 -14.58 1.07
C ASN A 163 -13.34 -15.34 1.78
N ASP A 164 -12.11 -14.80 1.79
CA ASP A 164 -10.90 -15.47 2.29
C ASP A 164 -10.36 -14.81 3.57
N ILE A 165 -11.21 -14.69 4.60
CA ILE A 165 -10.78 -14.12 5.89
C ILE A 165 -9.62 -14.92 6.51
N ALA A 166 -9.60 -16.25 6.32
CA ALA A 166 -8.55 -17.12 6.84
C ALA A 166 -7.17 -16.83 6.22
N GLY A 167 -7.12 -16.48 4.92
CA GLY A 167 -5.91 -16.02 4.25
C GLY A 167 -5.33 -14.75 4.89
N TYR A 168 -6.19 -13.78 5.21
CA TYR A 168 -5.79 -12.57 5.94
C TYR A 168 -5.25 -12.89 7.33
N GLU A 169 -5.97 -13.67 8.13
CA GLU A 169 -5.54 -14.04 9.48
C GLU A 169 -4.16 -14.71 9.47
N LYS A 170 -3.95 -15.65 8.53
CA LYS A 170 -2.68 -16.36 8.37
C LYS A 170 -1.55 -15.40 7.97
N ALA A 171 -1.79 -14.51 7.01
CA ALA A 171 -0.77 -13.61 6.49
C ALA A 171 -0.39 -12.51 7.50
N LEU A 172 -1.37 -12.02 8.28
CA LEU A 172 -1.16 -10.99 9.30
C LEU A 172 -0.65 -11.60 10.63
N GLY A 173 -0.90 -12.88 10.86
CA GLY A 173 -0.59 -13.57 12.12
C GLY A 173 -1.47 -13.08 13.27
N ILE A 174 -2.73 -12.73 12.99
CA ILE A 174 -3.72 -12.29 13.97
C ILE A 174 -5.05 -13.00 13.73
N LYS A 175 -5.88 -13.02 14.77
CA LYS A 175 -7.31 -13.31 14.61
C LYS A 175 -8.07 -12.02 14.37
N ILE A 176 -8.88 -12.00 13.32
CA ILE A 176 -9.68 -10.83 12.97
C ILE A 176 -11.02 -11.00 13.70
N PRO A 177 -11.38 -10.11 14.65
CA PRO A 177 -12.66 -10.20 15.34
C PRO A 177 -13.78 -10.01 14.33
N VAL A 178 -14.75 -10.94 14.36
CA VAL A 178 -15.90 -10.98 13.48
C VAL A 178 -17.16 -10.68 14.28
N SER A 179 -17.95 -9.71 13.81
CA SER A 179 -19.29 -9.39 14.34
C SER A 179 -20.41 -9.71 13.35
#